data_AF-A0A4R4M3R5-F1
#
_entry.id   AF-A0A4R4M3R5-F1
#
_cell.length_a   1.000
_cell.length_b   1.000
_cell.length_c   1.000
_cell.angle_alpha   90.00
_cell.angle_beta   90.00
_cell.angle_gamma   90.00
#
_symmetry.space_group_name_H-M   'P 1'
#
loop_
_entity.id
_entity.type
_entity.pdbx_description
1 polymer ?
#
loop_
_entity_poly.entity_id
_entity_poly.type
_entity_poly.pdbx_seq_one_letter_code
_entity_poly.pdbx_strand_id
1 'polypeptide(L)'
;VEGVGEAADLVHPMVLDGHLRALRETMLSFVSLADGLVWGNAASALAGSLNVGPSGGFRDALVRELLGREPLAAAGAFEVNGFVRRNCCLYHRVPGGGMCGDCGLLSRNLR
;
A
#
# COMPACT_ATOMS: atom_id res chain seq x y z
N VAL A 1 -0.55 -22.71 -6.31
CA VAL A 1 -0.35 -21.89 -5.10
C VAL A 1 -0.21 -22.79 -3.89
N GLU A 2 0.99 -23.30 -3.70
CA GLU A 2 1.40 -24.18 -2.62
C GLU A 2 1.98 -23.40 -1.43
N GLY A 3 2.22 -22.09 -1.58
CA GLY A 3 2.71 -21.22 -0.51
C GLY A 3 2.56 -19.73 -0.77
N VAL A 4 2.90 -18.93 0.24
CA VAL A 4 2.82 -17.46 0.21
C VAL A 4 3.75 -16.86 -0.86
N GLY A 5 4.97 -17.38 -0.99
CA GLY A 5 5.92 -16.92 -2.01
C GLY A 5 5.41 -17.12 -3.43
N GLU A 6 4.93 -18.32 -3.76
CA GLU A 6 4.34 -18.61 -5.08
C GLU A 6 3.08 -17.75 -5.34
N ALA A 7 2.24 -17.54 -4.32
CA ALA A 7 1.09 -16.64 -4.43
C ALA A 7 1.54 -15.21 -4.77
N ALA A 8 2.57 -14.71 -4.09
CA ALA A 8 3.12 -13.39 -4.34
C ALA A 8 3.78 -13.30 -5.73
N ASP A 9 4.46 -14.35 -6.18
CA ASP A 9 5.06 -14.43 -7.52
C ASP A 9 4.01 -14.38 -8.64
N LEU A 10 2.79 -14.85 -8.38
CA LEU A 10 1.67 -14.74 -9.34
C LEU A 10 0.97 -13.38 -9.25
N VAL A 11 0.66 -12.92 -8.04
CA VAL A 11 -0.13 -11.70 -7.82
C VAL A 11 0.67 -10.45 -8.16
N HIS A 12 1.96 -10.40 -7.81
CA HIS A 12 2.79 -9.22 -7.98
C HIS A 12 2.87 -8.78 -9.44
N PRO A 13 3.36 -9.56 -10.42
CA PRO A 13 3.43 -9.11 -11.81
C PRO A 13 2.04 -8.86 -12.41
N MET A 14 1.03 -9.65 -12.03
CA MET A 14 -0.34 -9.48 -12.53
C MET A 14 -0.92 -8.10 -12.16
N VAL A 15 -0.78 -7.70 -10.89
CA VAL A 15 -1.39 -6.47 -10.38
C VAL A 15 -0.46 -5.27 -10.54
N LEU A 16 0.80 -5.41 -10.16
CA LEU A 16 1.75 -4.28 -10.17
C LEU A 16 2.12 -3.92 -11.60
N ASP A 17 2.59 -4.88 -12.38
CA ASP A 17 3.03 -4.60 -13.76
C ASP A 17 1.86 -4.58 -14.73
N GLY A 18 0.93 -5.53 -14.62
CA GLY A 18 -0.22 -5.66 -15.52
C GLY A 18 -1.27 -4.56 -15.38
N HIS A 19 -1.39 -3.92 -14.21
CA HIS A 19 -2.43 -2.91 -13.96
C HIS A 19 -1.88 -1.59 -13.43
N LEU A 20 -1.19 -1.60 -12.28
CA LEU A 20 -0.82 -0.37 -11.59
C LEU A 20 0.27 0.43 -12.32
N ARG A 21 1.25 -0.23 -12.94
CA ARG A 21 2.31 0.43 -13.70
C ARG A 21 1.76 1.14 -14.94
N ALA A 22 0.93 0.46 -15.72
CA ALA A 22 0.29 1.06 -16.90
C ALA A 22 -0.62 2.26 -16.53
N LEU A 23 -1.39 2.12 -15.44
CA LEU A 23 -2.19 3.24 -14.92
C LEU A 23 -1.29 4.43 -14.53
N ARG A 24 -0.22 4.19 -13.76
CA ARG A 24 0.74 5.22 -13.35
C ARG A 24 1.33 5.93 -14.56
N GLU A 25 1.88 5.17 -15.52
CA GLU A 25 2.52 5.73 -16.72
C GLU A 25 1.55 6.58 -17.53
N THR A 26 0.32 6.11 -17.69
CA THR A 26 -0.74 6.86 -18.37
C THR A 26 -1.07 8.16 -17.64
N MET A 27 -1.27 8.12 -16.31
CA MET A 27 -1.56 9.31 -15.51
C MET A 27 -0.44 10.34 -15.60
N LEU A 28 0.83 9.91 -15.57
CA LEU A 28 1.98 10.81 -15.66
C LEU A 28 2.08 11.56 -17.00
N SER A 29 1.34 11.14 -18.04
CA SER A 29 1.29 11.88 -19.31
C SER A 29 0.46 13.17 -19.25
N PHE A 30 -0.42 13.32 -18.25
CA PHE A 30 -1.30 14.49 -18.13
C PHE A 30 -1.42 15.07 -16.71
N VAL A 31 -0.83 14.45 -15.69
CA VAL A 31 -0.68 15.03 -14.34
C VAL A 31 0.73 14.83 -13.80
N SER A 32 1.20 15.80 -13.02
CA SER A 32 2.44 15.65 -12.24
C SER A 32 2.14 14.97 -10.90
N LEU A 33 2.53 13.70 -10.78
CA LEU A 33 2.39 12.92 -9.55
C LEU A 33 3.76 12.42 -9.08
N ALA A 34 4.03 12.52 -7.78
CA ALA A 34 5.23 11.94 -7.20
C ALA A 34 5.10 10.41 -7.10
N ASP A 35 6.16 9.68 -7.42
CA ASP A 35 6.16 8.21 -7.35
C ASP A 35 5.82 7.68 -5.96
N GLY A 36 6.37 8.32 -4.93
CA GLY A 36 6.07 7.97 -3.54
C GLY A 36 4.59 8.13 -3.18
N LEU A 37 3.85 9.00 -3.87
CA LEU A 37 2.41 9.15 -3.66
C LEU A 37 1.62 8.01 -4.31
N VAL A 38 1.96 7.63 -5.54
CA VAL A 38 1.27 6.55 -6.27
C VAL A 38 1.51 5.20 -5.59
N TRP A 39 2.78 4.82 -5.39
CA TRP A 39 3.12 3.55 -4.77
C TRP A 39 2.78 3.52 -3.27
N GLY A 40 2.83 4.67 -2.61
CA GLY A 40 2.35 4.83 -1.23
C GLY A 40 0.86 4.54 -1.06
N ASN A 41 0.03 5.07 -1.96
CA ASN A 41 -1.41 4.80 -1.97
C ASN A 41 -1.71 3.33 -2.30
N ALA A 42 -0.97 2.73 -3.24
CA ALA A 42 -1.11 1.30 -3.55
C ALA A 42 -0.78 0.41 -2.33
N ALA A 43 0.34 0.69 -1.63
CA ALA A 43 0.71 -0.02 -0.41
C ALA A 43 -0.33 0.17 0.71
N SER A 44 -0.86 1.38 0.88
CA SER A 44 -1.95 1.68 1.82
C SER A 44 -3.19 0.85 1.55
N ALA A 45 -3.63 0.77 0.29
CA ALA A 45 -4.78 -0.02 -0.11
C ALA A 45 -4.57 -1.52 0.14
N LEU A 46 -3.38 -2.03 -0.18
CA LEU A 46 -3.01 -3.42 0.07
C LEU A 46 -3.02 -3.75 1.57
N ALA A 47 -2.41 -2.91 2.41
CA ALA A 47 -2.45 -3.08 3.87
C ALA A 47 -3.89 -2.97 4.41
N GLY A 48 -4.66 -2.00 3.91
CA GLY A 48 -6.05 -1.77 4.27
C GLY A 48 -6.97 -2.95 3.94
N SER A 49 -6.63 -3.78 2.96
CA SER A 49 -7.37 -5.00 2.62
C SER A 49 -7.41 -6.02 3.76
N LEU A 50 -6.50 -5.95 4.74
CA LEU A 50 -6.55 -6.80 5.93
C LEU A 50 -7.72 -6.46 6.86
N ASN A 51 -8.30 -5.26 6.74
CA ASN A 51 -9.43 -4.82 7.56
C ASN A 51 -10.79 -5.25 6.97
N VAL A 52 -10.81 -5.80 5.75
CA VAL A 52 -12.06 -6.19 5.07
C VAL A 52 -12.05 -7.68 4.73
N GLY A 53 -13.13 -8.39 5.02
CA GLY A 53 -13.25 -9.83 4.78
C GLY A 53 -12.67 -10.72 5.90
N PRO A 54 -12.76 -12.05 5.73
CA PRO A 54 -12.47 -13.01 6.79
C PRO A 54 -11.01 -12.97 7.24
N SER A 55 -10.80 -13.09 8.54
CA SER A 55 -9.46 -13.22 9.11
C SER A 55 -8.81 -14.54 8.70
N GLY A 56 -7.50 -14.53 8.45
CA GLY A 56 -6.74 -15.72 8.09
C GLY A 56 -5.25 -15.45 7.95
N GLY A 57 -4.42 -16.33 8.51
CA GLY A 57 -2.96 -16.15 8.55
C GLY A 57 -2.30 -16.10 7.17
N PHE A 58 -2.82 -16.84 6.19
CA PHE A 58 -2.29 -16.82 4.82
C PHE A 58 -2.43 -15.45 4.16
N ARG A 59 -3.55 -14.76 4.37
CA ARG A 59 -3.79 -13.42 3.80
C ARG A 59 -2.85 -12.39 4.39
N ASP A 60 -2.68 -12.40 5.72
CA ASP A 60 -1.73 -11.51 6.40
C ASP A 60 -0.30 -11.74 5.90
N ALA A 61 0.12 -13.01 5.81
CA ALA A 61 1.44 -13.37 5.28
C ALA A 61 1.62 -12.92 3.81
N LEU A 62 0.61 -13.11 2.96
CA LEU A 62 0.65 -12.67 1.56
C LEU A 62 0.75 -11.14 1.41
N VAL A 63 -0.04 -10.39 2.19
CA VAL A 63 0.03 -8.93 2.18
C VAL A 63 1.41 -8.44 2.61
N ARG A 64 2.00 -9.03 3.66
CA ARG A 64 3.36 -8.71 4.12
C ARG A 64 4.42 -9.05 3.08
N GLU A 65 4.32 -10.22 2.45
CA GLU A 65 5.22 -10.65 1.38
C GLU A 65 5.17 -9.68 0.20
N LEU A 66 3.98 -9.30 -0.27
CA LEU A 66 3.81 -8.36 -1.38
C LEU A 66 4.32 -6.95 -1.02
N LEU A 67 4.09 -6.48 0.22
CA LEU A 67 4.61 -5.20 0.69
C LEU A 67 6.13 -5.21 0.84
N GLY A 68 6.77 -6.37 0.97
CA GLY A 68 8.22 -6.53 1.01
C GLY A 68 8.90 -6.42 -0.36
N ARG A 69 8.13 -6.34 -1.46
CA ARG A 69 8.65 -6.33 -2.84
C ARG A 69 8.60 -4.93 -3.44
N GLU A 70 9.58 -4.60 -4.28
CA GLU A 70 9.56 -3.35 -5.06
C GLU A 70 8.36 -3.33 -6.03
N PRO A 71 7.74 -2.17 -6.31
CA PRO A 71 8.05 -0.83 -5.79
C PRO A 71 7.41 -0.50 -4.43
N LEU A 72 6.79 -1.47 -3.73
CA LEU A 72 6.04 -1.24 -2.50
C LEU A 72 6.91 -1.25 -1.24
N ALA A 73 8.08 -1.91 -1.27
CA ALA A 73 8.98 -2.08 -0.12
C ALA A 73 9.37 -0.75 0.56
N ALA A 74 9.48 0.34 -0.20
CA ALA A 74 9.82 1.65 0.35
C ALA A 74 8.62 2.35 1.04
N ALA A 75 7.39 1.91 0.82
CA ALA A 75 6.19 2.69 1.11
C ALA A 75 5.83 2.80 2.61
N GLY A 76 6.23 1.83 3.42
CA GLY A 76 5.87 1.79 4.84
C GLY A 76 6.32 0.50 5.52
N ALA A 77 5.89 0.31 6.76
CA ALA A 77 6.13 -0.91 7.53
C ALA A 77 4.96 -1.16 8.49
N PHE A 78 4.78 -2.42 8.90
CA PHE A 78 3.90 -2.75 10.02
C PHE A 78 4.60 -2.44 11.34
N GLU A 79 3.98 -1.58 12.15
CA GLU A 79 4.32 -1.33 13.53
C GLU A 79 3.33 -2.07 14.46
N VAL A 80 3.49 -1.87 15.78
CA VAL A 80 2.62 -2.48 16.81
C VAL A 80 1.14 -2.22 16.54
N ASN A 81 0.80 -1.02 16.06
CA ASN A 81 -0.58 -0.58 15.84
C ASN A 81 -1.03 -0.68 14.36
N GLY A 82 -0.36 -1.51 13.56
CA GLY A 82 -0.67 -1.72 12.15
C GLY A 82 0.29 -1.02 11.20
N PHE A 83 -0.09 -0.97 9.92
CA PHE A 83 0.75 -0.38 8.87
C PHE A 83 0.89 1.14 9.02
N VAL A 84 2.12 1.64 8.90
CA VAL A 84 2.45 3.06 8.92
C VAL A 84 3.24 3.40 7.66
N ARG A 85 2.75 4.38 6.91
CA ARG A 85 3.41 4.84 5.69
C ARG A 85 4.61 5.74 5.98
N ARG A 86 5.62 5.66 5.12
CA ARG A 86 6.75 6.60 5.06
C ARG A 86 6.55 7.74 4.05
N ASN A 87 5.40 7.77 3.38
CA ASN A 87 5.01 8.78 2.40
C ASN A 87 3.64 9.40 2.72
N CYS A 88 3.40 10.59 2.19
CA CYS A 88 2.13 11.30 2.37
C CYS A 88 1.19 11.06 1.18
N CYS A 89 0.02 10.48 1.45
CA CYS A 89 -1.06 10.30 0.47
C CYS A 89 -1.72 11.62 0.00
N LEU A 90 -1.45 12.73 0.68
CA LEU A 90 -2.08 14.05 0.49
C LEU A 90 -3.62 14.08 0.63
N TYR A 91 -4.25 13.02 1.14
CA TYR A 91 -5.71 12.98 1.33
C TYR A 91 -6.21 14.12 2.23
N HIS A 92 -5.43 14.51 3.23
CA HIS A 92 -5.71 15.64 4.11
C HIS A 92 -5.79 17.00 3.39
N ARG A 93 -5.36 17.10 2.13
CA ARG A 93 -5.45 18.32 1.30
C ARG A 93 -6.69 18.38 0.42
N VAL A 94 -7.43 17.28 0.32
CA VAL A 94 -8.67 17.21 -0.48
C VAL A 94 -9.81 17.87 0.30
N PRO A 95 -10.72 18.62 -0.34
CA PRO A 95 -11.93 19.13 0.34
C PRO A 95 -12.71 18.00 1.02
N GLY A 96 -12.97 18.12 2.32
CA GLY A 96 -13.60 17.07 3.12
C GLY A 96 -12.70 15.86 3.43
N GLY A 97 -11.43 15.91 3.03
CA GLY A 97 -10.43 14.90 3.35
C GLY A 97 -9.99 14.93 4.81
N GLY A 98 -9.42 13.82 5.27
CA GLY A 98 -8.94 13.66 6.64
C GLY A 98 -7.60 12.96 6.71
N MET A 99 -7.22 12.56 7.92
CA MET A 99 -6.02 11.76 8.16
C MET A 99 -6.34 10.28 7.98
N CYS A 100 -5.57 9.59 7.15
CA CYS A 100 -5.71 8.14 6.98
C CYS A 100 -5.33 7.39 8.26
N GLY A 101 -5.93 6.22 8.47
CA GLY A 101 -5.64 5.36 9.61
C GLY A 101 -4.22 4.79 9.67
N ASP A 102 -3.43 4.93 8.60
CA ASP A 102 -2.02 4.54 8.41
C ASP A 102 -1.10 5.77 8.18
N CYS A 103 -1.60 6.99 8.40
CA CYS A 103 -0.87 8.22 8.11
C CYS A 103 0.35 8.39 9.02
N GLY A 104 1.54 8.54 8.43
CA GLY A 104 2.80 8.76 9.18
C GLY A 104 2.90 10.12 9.90
N LEU A 105 1.96 11.03 9.65
CA LEU A 105 1.86 12.31 10.37
C LEU A 105 0.99 12.22 11.63
N LEU A 106 0.30 11.09 11.85
CA LEU A 106 -0.44 10.89 13.10
C LEU A 106 0.54 10.60 14.23
N SER A 107 0.50 11.42 15.28
CA SER A 107 1.19 11.13 16.53
C SER A 107 0.57 9.89 17.19
N ARG A 108 1.17 8.71 16.98
CA ARG A 108 0.71 7.45 17.57
C ARG A 108 1.15 7.26 19.03
N ASN A 109 1.97 8.18 19.56
CA ASN A 109 2.59 8.13 20.90
C ASN A 109 2.20 9.33 21.80
N LEU A 110 0.96 9.83 21.72
CA LEU A 110 0.41 10.76 22.71
C LEU A 110 -0.80 10.15 23.42
N ARG A 111 -0.63 8.96 23.99
CA ARG A 111 -1.43 8.43 25.11
C ARG A 111 -0.55 7.53 25.96
#